data_AF-A0A151EXF0-F1
#
_entry.id   AF-A0A151EXF0-F1
#
_cell.length_a   1.000
_cell.length_b   1.000
_cell.length_c   1.000
_cell.angle_alpha   90.00
_cell.angle_beta   90.00
_cell.angle_gamma   90.00
#
_symmetry.space_group_name_H-M   'P 1'
#
loop_
_entity.id
_entity.type
_entity.pdbx_description
1 polymer ?
#
loop_
_entity_poly.entity_id
_entity_poly.type
_entity_poly.pdbx_seq_one_letter_code
_entity_poly.pdbx_strand_id
1 'polypeptide(L)'
;MVKFECPRDSHDLEIDIGEKSGSDEIECDGCGAYLKVTWSDWGEDIEVEVLSVCPIEFECPKCDCDLEIKDIEEESGSSEIECDGCGMHLEVVWSYWGGYFELEILEVPPVRFECPKDSCDLEMDIEEDSGSDDTECDGCGAYLKVTWSDWGENIEIEILGVSMVKFGCPKDSCPLEIKDIEEESGSSEIECDGCGAYLKVTWSDWGEDIEAEILGVPPIEFRCPICRCVLYMHIEEENGRNDIDCRVCDAYLEVAWSDWGEDIEVIPLEYF
;
A
#
# COMPACT_ATOMS: atom_id res chain seq x y z
N MET A 1 24.38 60.62 -13.99
CA MET A 1 24.20 59.17 -14.04
C MET A 1 24.81 58.54 -12.80
N VAL A 2 23.97 58.00 -11.95
CA VAL A 2 24.32 57.21 -10.76
C VAL A 2 23.92 55.77 -11.03
N LYS A 3 24.75 54.83 -10.56
CA LYS A 3 24.51 53.39 -10.68
C LYS A 3 24.25 52.79 -9.31
N PHE A 4 23.31 51.85 -9.24
CA PHE A 4 23.04 51.03 -8.07
C PHE A 4 22.55 49.66 -8.55
N GLU A 5 22.58 48.67 -7.69
CA GLU A 5 22.16 47.31 -8.04
C GLU A 5 20.74 47.09 -7.53
N CYS A 6 19.91 46.38 -8.30
CA CYS A 6 18.65 45.88 -7.78
C CYS A 6 18.95 44.93 -6.60
N PRO A 7 18.32 45.10 -5.43
CA PRO A 7 18.61 44.29 -4.24
C PRO A 7 18.41 42.78 -4.42
N ARG A 8 17.65 42.37 -5.44
CA ARG A 8 17.26 40.99 -5.67
C ARG A 8 18.04 40.28 -6.79
N ASP A 9 18.08 40.86 -7.98
CA ASP A 9 18.67 40.21 -9.17
C ASP A 9 20.05 40.78 -9.53
N SER A 10 20.59 41.68 -8.70
CA SER A 10 21.86 42.37 -8.87
C SER A 10 22.04 43.05 -10.23
N HIS A 11 20.96 43.34 -10.97
CA HIS A 11 21.05 44.09 -12.21
C HIS A 11 21.41 45.53 -11.94
N ASP A 12 22.31 46.08 -12.76
CA ASP A 12 22.70 47.48 -12.74
C ASP A 12 21.51 48.36 -13.14
N LEU A 13 21.14 49.29 -12.26
CA LEU A 13 20.14 50.32 -12.46
C LEU A 13 20.83 51.67 -12.60
N GLU A 14 20.37 52.47 -13.56
CA GLU A 14 20.96 53.78 -13.86
C GLU A 14 19.91 54.89 -13.74
N ILE A 15 20.26 55.96 -13.01
CA ILE A 15 19.42 57.16 -12.90
C ILE A 15 20.17 58.42 -13.31
N ASP A 16 19.51 59.28 -14.10
CA ASP A 16 20.05 60.56 -14.55
C ASP A 16 19.72 61.71 -13.58
N ILE A 17 20.69 62.05 -12.74
CA ILE A 17 20.61 63.21 -11.84
C ILE A 17 20.74 64.52 -12.62
N GLY A 18 19.60 65.17 -12.86
CA GLY A 18 19.51 66.50 -13.49
C GLY A 18 19.48 67.67 -12.49
N GLU A 19 19.23 67.40 -11.21
CA GLU A 19 19.01 68.40 -10.17
C GLU A 19 19.85 68.11 -8.91
N LYS A 20 20.12 69.16 -8.12
CA LYS A 20 20.95 69.06 -6.90
C LYS A 20 20.40 68.05 -5.88
N SER A 21 19.08 67.92 -5.79
CA SER A 21 18.38 66.98 -4.90
C SER A 21 17.05 66.59 -5.53
N GLY A 22 16.61 65.36 -5.35
CA GLY A 22 15.35 64.88 -5.92
C GLY A 22 15.07 63.43 -5.53
N SER A 23 14.00 62.89 -6.10
CA SER A 23 13.64 61.47 -5.98
C SER A 23 13.05 60.98 -7.29
N ASP A 24 13.24 59.71 -7.59
CA ASP A 24 12.64 59.03 -8.73
C ASP A 24 12.28 57.59 -8.36
N GLU A 25 11.36 57.01 -9.11
CA GLU A 25 10.96 55.61 -8.97
C GLU A 25 11.50 54.83 -10.16
N ILE A 26 12.17 53.72 -9.88
CA ILE A 26 12.72 52.84 -10.90
C ILE A 26 12.13 51.44 -10.73
N GLU A 27 11.80 50.82 -11.86
CA GLU A 27 11.44 49.41 -11.92
C GLU A 27 12.70 48.60 -12.26
N CYS A 28 12.97 47.52 -11.52
CA CYS A 28 14.03 46.59 -11.86
C CYS A 28 13.61 45.80 -13.11
N ASP A 29 14.23 46.08 -14.26
CA ASP A 29 13.92 45.45 -15.55
C ASP A 29 13.97 43.89 -15.52
N GLY A 30 14.75 43.30 -14.61
CA GLY A 30 14.91 41.86 -14.51
C GLY A 30 13.80 41.13 -13.76
N CYS A 31 13.21 41.75 -12.73
CA CYS A 31 12.23 41.06 -11.88
C CYS A 31 10.96 41.86 -11.54
N GLY A 32 10.87 43.14 -11.93
CA GLY A 32 9.68 43.98 -11.75
C GLY A 32 9.53 44.60 -10.36
N ALA A 33 10.58 44.57 -9.53
CA ALA A 33 10.62 45.29 -8.25
C ALA A 33 10.61 46.80 -8.47
N TYR A 34 9.91 47.56 -7.63
CA TYR A 34 9.94 49.01 -7.67
C TYR A 34 10.80 49.55 -6.54
N LEU A 35 11.73 50.43 -6.87
CA LEU A 35 12.60 51.11 -5.92
C LEU A 35 12.39 52.60 -6.02
N LYS A 36 12.44 53.29 -4.88
CA LYS A 36 12.49 54.74 -4.82
C LYS A 36 13.89 55.17 -4.47
N VAL A 37 14.49 55.93 -5.35
CA VAL A 37 15.84 56.46 -5.18
C VAL A 37 15.72 57.93 -4.83
N THR A 38 16.26 58.31 -3.67
CA THR A 38 16.34 59.71 -3.24
C THR A 38 17.80 60.14 -3.25
N TRP A 39 18.09 61.34 -3.75
CA TRP A 39 19.45 61.86 -3.80
C TRP A 39 19.57 63.30 -3.25
N SER A 40 20.73 63.60 -2.69
CA SER A 40 21.15 64.97 -2.33
C SER A 40 22.57 65.29 -2.81
N ASP A 41 22.88 66.59 -2.82
CA ASP A 41 24.18 67.15 -3.20
C ASP A 41 24.75 66.56 -4.50
N TRP A 42 23.94 66.55 -5.57
CA TRP A 42 24.30 66.02 -6.90
C TRP A 42 24.58 64.51 -6.94
N GLY A 43 23.98 63.74 -6.02
CA GLY A 43 24.14 62.29 -5.96
C GLY A 43 25.34 61.83 -5.15
N GLU A 44 25.93 62.72 -4.33
CA GLU A 44 26.94 62.32 -3.33
C GLU A 44 26.31 61.47 -2.22
N ASP A 45 25.05 61.76 -1.86
CA ASP A 45 24.25 60.94 -0.97
C ASP A 45 23.08 60.34 -1.75
N ILE A 46 22.96 59.02 -1.73
CA ILE A 46 21.88 58.27 -2.36
C ILE A 46 21.27 57.35 -1.31
N GLU A 47 19.96 57.38 -1.22
CA GLU A 47 19.15 56.48 -0.40
C GLU A 47 18.22 55.70 -1.33
N VAL A 48 18.18 54.38 -1.17
CA VAL A 48 17.32 53.49 -1.95
C VAL A 48 16.32 52.85 -1.00
N GLU A 49 15.04 53.10 -1.24
CA GLU A 49 13.91 52.50 -0.53
C GLU A 49 13.25 51.48 -1.46
N VAL A 50 13.01 50.26 -0.95
CA VAL A 50 12.32 49.21 -1.70
C VAL A 50 10.82 49.45 -1.58
N LEU A 51 10.14 49.77 -2.68
CA LEU A 51 8.68 50.01 -2.71
C LEU A 51 7.89 48.72 -2.99
N SER A 52 8.43 47.84 -3.82
CA SER A 52 7.91 46.49 -4.03
C SER A 52 9.03 45.55 -4.42
N VAL A 53 8.79 44.27 -4.27
CA VAL A 53 9.75 43.22 -4.62
C VAL A 53 9.12 42.21 -5.55
N CYS A 54 9.98 41.43 -6.17
CA CYS A 54 9.58 40.43 -7.15
C CYS A 54 8.95 39.23 -6.40
N PRO A 55 8.11 38.42 -7.05
CA PRO A 55 7.58 37.23 -6.41
C PRO A 55 8.66 36.15 -6.27
N ILE A 56 8.71 35.39 -5.18
CA ILE A 56 9.53 34.16 -5.14
C ILE A 56 8.77 33.10 -5.92
N GLU A 57 9.35 32.54 -6.98
CA GLU A 57 8.77 31.48 -7.81
C GLU A 57 9.57 30.19 -7.61
N PHE A 58 8.88 29.06 -7.44
CA PHE A 58 9.48 27.73 -7.25
C PHE A 58 8.50 26.63 -7.65
N GLU A 59 9.01 25.43 -7.91
CA GLU A 59 8.19 24.26 -8.25
C GLU A 59 7.90 23.43 -7.00
N CYS A 60 6.67 22.92 -6.89
CA CYS A 60 6.31 21.97 -5.84
C CYS A 60 7.12 20.67 -6.00
N PRO A 61 7.83 20.18 -4.96
CA PRO A 61 8.66 18.97 -5.05
C PRO A 61 7.92 17.67 -5.39
N LYS A 62 6.58 17.63 -5.28
CA LYS A 62 5.75 16.43 -5.49
C LYS A 62 4.96 16.43 -6.80
N CYS A 63 4.59 17.58 -7.36
CA CYS A 63 3.73 17.64 -8.54
C CYS A 63 4.22 18.57 -9.64
N ASP A 64 5.41 19.14 -9.48
CA ASP A 64 6.00 20.14 -10.39
C ASP A 64 5.07 21.33 -10.65
N CYS A 65 4.15 21.60 -9.73
CA CYS A 65 3.22 22.71 -9.83
C CYS A 65 3.96 24.02 -9.50
N ASP A 66 3.87 25.02 -10.38
CA ASP A 66 4.45 26.34 -10.13
C ASP A 66 3.76 27.02 -8.93
N LEU A 67 4.56 27.45 -7.96
CA LEU A 67 4.15 28.16 -6.77
C LEU A 67 4.84 29.53 -6.71
N GLU A 68 4.14 30.51 -6.14
CA GLU A 68 4.67 31.86 -6.02
C GLU A 68 4.27 32.57 -4.71
N ILE A 69 5.19 33.36 -4.16
CA ILE A 69 4.94 34.28 -3.03
C ILE A 69 5.08 35.71 -3.52
N LYS A 70 3.98 36.48 -3.52
CA LYS A 70 3.92 37.86 -4.06
C LYS A 70 4.12 38.95 -3.01
N ASP A 71 3.66 38.72 -1.79
CA ASP A 71 3.52 39.77 -0.77
C ASP A 71 4.71 39.75 0.21
N ILE A 72 5.91 40.06 -0.31
CA ILE A 72 7.13 40.12 0.52
C ILE A 72 7.36 41.58 0.96
N GLU A 73 7.07 41.85 2.24
CA GLU A 73 7.20 43.19 2.84
C GLU A 73 8.47 43.36 3.70
N GLU A 74 9.21 42.28 3.95
CA GLU A 74 10.43 42.28 4.77
C GLU A 74 11.63 41.67 4.03
N GLU A 75 12.83 42.20 4.31
CA GLU A 75 14.10 41.74 3.73
C GLU A 75 14.35 40.24 3.99
N SER A 76 13.90 39.74 5.15
CA SER A 76 13.94 38.33 5.51
C SER A 76 12.65 37.93 6.20
N GLY A 77 12.15 36.75 5.92
CA GLY A 77 10.90 36.26 6.50
C GLY A 77 10.63 34.81 6.13
N SER A 78 9.46 34.33 6.51
CA SER A 78 8.95 33.05 6.04
C SER A 78 7.45 33.10 5.77
N SER A 79 6.98 32.19 4.93
CA SER A 79 5.58 31.99 4.64
C SER A 79 5.29 30.52 4.43
N GLU A 80 4.19 30.07 5.00
CA GLU A 80 3.63 28.75 4.72
C GLU A 80 2.78 28.82 3.45
N ILE A 81 2.83 27.76 2.65
CA ILE A 81 2.06 27.63 1.41
C ILE A 81 1.64 26.17 1.21
N GLU A 82 0.38 26.00 0.85
CA GLU A 82 -0.17 24.71 0.45
C GLU A 82 -0.14 24.62 -1.08
N CYS A 83 0.39 23.52 -1.61
CA CYS A 83 0.36 23.27 -3.04
C CYS A 83 -1.04 22.82 -3.48
N ASP A 84 -1.76 23.65 -4.23
CA ASP A 84 -3.10 23.33 -4.74
C ASP A 84 -3.17 22.05 -5.59
N GLY A 85 -2.05 21.63 -6.18
CA GLY A 85 -1.99 20.45 -7.05
C GLY A 85 -1.94 19.13 -6.30
N CYS A 86 -1.22 19.06 -5.19
CA CYS A 86 -1.01 17.82 -4.45
C CYS A 86 -1.45 17.88 -2.98
N GLY A 87 -1.61 19.05 -2.37
CA GLY A 87 -1.92 19.26 -0.95
C GLY A 87 -0.68 19.27 -0.03
N MET A 88 0.53 19.35 -0.58
CA MET A 88 1.77 19.43 0.22
C MET A 88 1.90 20.80 0.87
N HIS A 89 2.22 20.82 2.18
CA HIS A 89 2.47 22.04 2.92
C HIS A 89 3.97 22.31 2.99
N LEU A 90 4.35 23.52 2.61
CA LEU A 90 5.73 23.96 2.49
C LEU A 90 5.92 25.24 3.32
N GLU A 91 7.07 25.37 3.98
CA GLU A 91 7.55 26.66 4.46
C GLU A 91 8.62 27.18 3.50
N VAL A 92 8.45 28.42 3.05
CA VAL A 92 9.46 29.13 2.27
C VAL A 92 10.10 30.16 3.18
N VAL A 93 11.39 30.01 3.44
CA VAL A 93 12.18 30.97 4.22
C VAL A 93 13.02 31.78 3.25
N TRP A 94 13.00 33.10 3.34
CA TRP A 94 13.76 33.97 2.44
C TRP A 94 14.67 34.98 3.16
N SER A 95 15.65 35.46 2.41
CA SER A 95 16.51 36.58 2.75
C SER A 95 16.79 37.46 1.53
N TYR A 96 17.26 38.68 1.75
CA TYR A 96 17.50 39.68 0.71
C TYR A 96 16.29 39.84 -0.22
N TRP A 97 15.10 40.02 0.37
CA TRP A 97 13.85 40.26 -0.36
C TRP A 97 13.48 39.16 -1.37
N GLY A 98 13.76 37.90 -1.01
CA GLY A 98 13.51 36.75 -1.89
C GLY A 98 14.62 36.48 -2.91
N GLY A 99 15.75 37.19 -2.84
CA GLY A 99 16.94 36.88 -3.65
C GLY A 99 17.57 35.53 -3.31
N TYR A 100 17.39 35.08 -2.05
CA TYR A 100 17.71 33.73 -1.63
C TYR A 100 16.52 33.16 -0.86
N PHE A 101 16.19 31.90 -1.12
CA PHE A 101 15.18 31.18 -0.37
C PHE A 101 15.56 29.72 -0.17
N GLU A 102 14.99 29.13 0.87
CA GLU A 102 15.04 27.71 1.19
C GLU A 102 13.60 27.20 1.33
N LEU A 103 13.39 25.93 0.97
CA LEU A 103 12.10 25.25 1.10
C LEU A 103 12.22 24.18 2.17
N GLU A 104 11.28 24.17 3.10
CA GLU A 104 11.09 23.11 4.08
C GLU A 104 9.73 22.46 3.85
N ILE A 105 9.69 21.12 3.87
CA ILE A 105 8.45 20.35 3.74
C ILE A 105 7.89 20.17 5.14
N LEU A 106 6.74 20.78 5.41
CA LEU A 106 6.08 20.71 6.71
C LEU A 106 5.18 19.48 6.82
N GLU A 107 4.42 19.20 5.76
CA GLU A 107 3.44 18.11 5.74
C GLU A 107 3.27 17.57 4.32
N VAL A 108 3.22 16.24 4.22
CA VAL A 108 2.95 15.53 2.98
C VAL A 108 1.56 14.91 3.10
N PRO A 109 0.68 15.12 2.11
CA PRO A 109 -0.64 14.53 2.12
C PRO A 109 -0.52 13.01 2.00
N PRO A 110 -1.39 12.26 2.66
CA PRO A 110 -1.32 10.82 2.69
C PRO A 110 -1.46 10.24 1.29
N VAL A 111 -0.78 9.13 1.09
CA VAL A 111 -0.77 8.39 -0.16
C VAL A 111 -1.92 7.39 -0.14
N ARG A 112 -2.69 7.34 -1.24
CA ARG A 112 -3.80 6.41 -1.41
C ARG A 112 -3.51 5.40 -2.49
N PHE A 113 -3.86 4.15 -2.25
CA PHE A 113 -3.67 3.05 -3.19
C PHE A 113 -4.71 1.96 -2.97
N GLU A 114 -4.91 1.12 -3.98
CA GLU A 114 -5.84 -0.01 -3.90
C GLU A 114 -5.09 -1.29 -3.51
N CYS A 115 -5.69 -2.13 -2.68
CA CYS A 115 -5.18 -3.48 -2.45
C CYS A 115 -5.21 -4.27 -3.76
N PRO A 116 -4.10 -4.89 -4.18
CA PRO A 116 -4.08 -5.70 -5.39
C PRO A 116 -4.97 -6.95 -5.30
N LYS A 117 -5.36 -7.40 -4.10
CA LYS A 117 -6.16 -8.62 -3.90
C LYS A 117 -7.67 -8.39 -3.96
N ASP A 118 -8.19 -7.39 -3.24
CA ASP A 118 -9.64 -7.17 -3.12
C ASP A 118 -10.10 -5.77 -3.54
N SER A 119 -9.17 -4.94 -4.04
CA SER A 119 -9.40 -3.55 -4.43
C SER A 119 -9.92 -2.68 -3.27
N CYS A 120 -9.62 -3.04 -2.01
CA CYS A 120 -9.87 -2.17 -0.86
C CYS A 120 -9.03 -0.90 -0.97
N ASP A 121 -9.60 0.29 -0.71
CA ASP A 121 -8.82 1.53 -0.64
C ASP A 121 -7.99 1.57 0.65
N LEU A 122 -6.68 1.82 0.54
CA LEU A 122 -5.77 2.05 1.66
C LEU A 122 -5.22 3.47 1.62
N GLU A 123 -4.83 3.96 2.79
CA GLU A 123 -4.21 5.25 3.00
C GLU A 123 -2.97 5.07 3.91
N MET A 124 -1.86 5.71 3.56
CA MET A 124 -0.60 5.64 4.29
C MET A 124 0.04 7.02 4.37
N ASP A 125 0.48 7.41 5.57
CA ASP A 125 1.29 8.60 5.79
C ASP A 125 2.75 8.31 5.41
N ILE A 126 3.38 9.21 4.65
CA ILE A 126 4.80 9.13 4.33
C ILE A 126 5.53 10.38 4.81
N GLU A 127 6.72 10.19 5.38
CA GLU A 127 7.54 11.28 5.92
C GLU A 127 8.79 11.56 5.07
N GLU A 128 9.09 10.68 4.11
CA GLU A 128 10.29 10.73 3.28
C GLU A 128 9.93 10.61 1.79
N ASP A 129 10.76 11.23 0.94
CA ASP A 129 10.63 11.24 -0.52
C ASP A 129 10.52 9.84 -1.13
N SER A 130 11.29 8.89 -0.59
CA SER A 130 11.26 7.48 -0.99
C SER A 130 11.44 6.58 0.21
N GLY A 131 10.82 5.40 0.16
CA GLY A 131 10.83 4.48 1.29
C GLY A 131 10.04 3.22 1.02
N SER A 132 9.92 2.40 2.06
CA SER A 132 9.04 1.24 2.04
C SER A 132 8.52 0.95 3.44
N ASP A 133 7.27 0.51 3.53
CA ASP A 133 6.65 0.08 4.78
C ASP A 133 5.71 -1.10 4.54
N ASP A 134 5.46 -1.85 5.61
CA ASP A 134 4.58 -3.01 5.58
C ASP A 134 3.21 -2.62 6.17
N THR A 135 2.14 -3.01 5.49
CA THR A 135 0.76 -2.74 5.94
C THR A 135 -0.13 -3.96 5.71
N GLU A 136 -1.29 -4.01 6.37
CA GLU A 136 -2.28 -5.07 6.21
C GLU A 136 -3.55 -4.47 5.58
N CYS A 137 -4.09 -5.06 4.51
CA CYS A 137 -5.44 -4.69 4.06
C CYS A 137 -6.46 -5.34 4.98
N ASP A 138 -7.18 -4.50 5.74
CA ASP A 138 -8.27 -4.93 6.63
C ASP A 138 -9.41 -5.67 5.91
N GLY A 139 -9.56 -5.47 4.60
CA GLY A 139 -10.60 -6.11 3.77
C GLY A 139 -10.35 -7.59 3.53
N CYS A 140 -9.13 -7.95 3.13
CA CYS A 140 -8.76 -9.31 2.72
C CYS A 140 -7.69 -9.98 3.60
N GLY A 141 -7.15 -9.28 4.60
CA GLY A 141 -6.08 -9.78 5.48
C GLY A 141 -4.75 -10.02 4.76
N ALA A 142 -4.54 -9.37 3.61
CA ALA A 142 -3.28 -9.44 2.87
C ALA A 142 -2.24 -8.56 3.55
N TYR A 143 -1.05 -9.11 3.80
CA TYR A 143 0.14 -8.38 4.18
C TYR A 143 0.81 -7.85 2.93
N LEU A 144 0.95 -6.53 2.86
CA LEU A 144 1.44 -5.80 1.72
C LEU A 144 2.76 -5.12 2.08
N LYS A 145 3.73 -5.19 1.18
CA LYS A 145 4.88 -4.30 1.19
C LYS A 145 4.63 -3.18 0.20
N VAL A 146 4.60 -1.95 0.69
CA VAL A 146 4.40 -0.75 -0.11
C VAL A 146 5.75 -0.06 -0.25
N THR A 147 6.18 0.18 -1.48
CA THR A 147 7.40 0.95 -1.78
C THR A 147 6.99 2.21 -2.54
N TRP A 148 7.56 3.36 -2.16
CA TRP A 148 7.25 4.64 -2.80
C TRP A 148 8.49 5.42 -3.20
N SER A 149 8.32 6.30 -4.19
CA SER A 149 9.26 7.37 -4.54
C SER A 149 8.52 8.66 -4.91
N ASP A 150 9.27 9.76 -4.97
CA ASP A 150 8.78 11.08 -5.39
C ASP A 150 7.56 11.52 -4.57
N TRP A 151 7.67 11.39 -3.24
CA TRP A 151 6.60 11.70 -2.29
C TRP A 151 5.28 10.96 -2.58
N GLY A 152 5.38 9.71 -3.02
CA GLY A 152 4.24 8.83 -3.24
C GLY A 152 3.53 9.04 -4.58
N GLU A 153 4.14 9.78 -5.51
CA GLU A 153 3.67 9.80 -6.90
C GLU A 153 3.81 8.42 -7.54
N ASN A 154 4.88 7.70 -7.20
CA ASN A 154 5.16 6.36 -7.67
C ASN A 154 5.00 5.37 -6.51
N ILE A 155 4.10 4.39 -6.66
CA ILE A 155 3.83 3.37 -5.66
C ILE A 155 3.94 1.99 -6.32
N GLU A 156 4.71 1.11 -5.69
CA GLU A 156 4.75 -0.32 -6.01
C GLU A 156 4.26 -1.11 -4.79
N ILE A 157 3.43 -2.13 -5.03
CA ILE A 157 2.81 -2.94 -3.99
C ILE A 157 3.09 -4.41 -4.27
N GLU A 158 3.58 -5.12 -3.26
CA GLU A 158 3.82 -6.56 -3.29
C GLU A 158 3.01 -7.24 -2.19
N ILE A 159 2.30 -8.33 -2.51
CA ILE A 159 1.66 -9.17 -1.50
C ILE A 159 2.73 -10.09 -0.91
N LEU A 160 2.96 -9.97 0.40
CA LEU A 160 3.88 -10.83 1.16
C LEU A 160 3.18 -12.08 1.71
N GLY A 161 1.87 -11.99 1.93
CA GLY A 161 1.10 -13.10 2.46
C GLY A 161 -0.35 -12.76 2.77
N VAL A 162 -1.10 -13.75 3.25
CA VAL A 162 -2.49 -13.59 3.69
C VAL A 162 -2.67 -14.31 5.02
N SER A 163 -3.24 -13.62 5.99
CA SER A 163 -3.40 -14.12 7.36
C SER A 163 -4.33 -15.33 7.47
N MET A 164 -5.43 -15.36 6.70
CA MET A 164 -6.43 -16.42 6.82
C MET A 164 -7.27 -16.60 5.55
N VAL A 165 -7.41 -17.86 5.12
CA VAL A 165 -8.34 -18.27 4.06
C VAL A 165 -9.30 -19.31 4.60
N LYS A 166 -10.61 -19.10 4.37
CA LYS A 166 -11.68 -19.97 4.88
C LYS A 166 -12.31 -20.77 3.75
N PHE A 167 -12.59 -22.04 4.02
CA PHE A 167 -13.24 -22.95 3.07
C PHE A 167 -14.09 -23.98 3.81
N GLY A 168 -14.93 -24.71 3.09
CA GLY A 168 -15.73 -25.80 3.65
C GLY A 168 -15.11 -27.16 3.38
N CYS A 169 -15.20 -28.09 4.33
CA CYS A 169 -14.88 -29.47 4.05
C CYS A 169 -15.83 -30.03 2.97
N PRO A 170 -15.30 -30.71 1.93
CA PRO A 170 -16.13 -31.27 0.87
C PRO A 170 -17.08 -32.39 1.34
N LYS A 171 -16.80 -33.04 2.49
CA LYS A 171 -17.62 -34.12 3.03
C LYS A 171 -18.81 -33.62 3.84
N ASP A 172 -18.58 -32.78 4.85
CA ASP A 172 -19.60 -32.38 5.83
C ASP A 172 -19.84 -30.87 5.90
N SER A 173 -19.18 -30.09 5.03
CA SER A 173 -19.22 -28.62 5.03
C SER A 173 -18.76 -27.99 6.35
N CYS A 174 -17.97 -28.70 7.18
CA CYS A 174 -17.33 -28.12 8.36
C CYS A 174 -16.49 -26.90 7.95
N PRO A 175 -16.56 -25.75 8.66
CA PRO A 175 -15.72 -24.60 8.33
C PRO A 175 -14.25 -24.92 8.66
N LEU A 176 -13.38 -24.70 7.68
CA LEU A 176 -11.94 -24.91 7.76
C LEU A 176 -11.20 -23.62 7.42
N GLU A 177 -9.95 -23.53 7.88
CA GLU A 177 -9.09 -22.38 7.65
C GLU A 177 -7.64 -22.79 7.36
N ILE A 178 -7.00 -22.10 6.41
CA ILE A 178 -5.54 -22.07 6.23
C ILE A 178 -5.06 -20.75 6.81
N LYS A 179 -4.01 -20.79 7.63
CA LYS A 179 -3.36 -19.62 8.20
C LYS A 179 -2.03 -19.37 7.51
N ASP A 180 -1.66 -18.09 7.46
CA ASP A 180 -0.32 -17.64 7.07
C ASP A 180 0.10 -18.19 5.70
N ILE A 181 -0.65 -17.84 4.66
CA ILE A 181 -0.26 -18.13 3.27
C ILE A 181 0.87 -17.17 2.89
N GLU A 182 2.07 -17.71 2.68
CA GLU A 182 3.27 -16.94 2.29
C GLU A 182 3.57 -17.01 0.77
N GLU A 183 2.80 -17.82 0.03
CA GLU A 183 2.97 -18.02 -1.41
C GLU A 183 1.64 -17.88 -2.16
N GLU A 184 1.65 -17.21 -3.31
CA GLU A 184 0.48 -16.98 -4.18
C GLU A 184 -0.26 -18.28 -4.51
N SER A 185 0.47 -19.39 -4.69
CA SER A 185 -0.09 -20.71 -4.93
C SER A 185 0.65 -21.76 -4.13
N GLY A 186 -0.07 -22.77 -3.64
CA GLY A 186 0.55 -23.82 -2.83
C GLY A 186 -0.41 -24.95 -2.50
N SER A 187 0.03 -25.82 -1.58
CA SER A 187 -0.79 -26.92 -1.09
C SER A 187 -0.46 -27.29 0.35
N SER A 188 -1.44 -27.77 1.10
CA SER A 188 -1.30 -28.26 2.46
C SER A 188 -2.21 -29.45 2.72
N GLU A 189 -1.87 -30.26 3.72
CA GLU A 189 -2.70 -31.37 4.19
C GLU A 189 -3.38 -30.98 5.50
N ILE A 190 -4.70 -31.17 5.58
CA ILE A 190 -5.54 -30.71 6.69
C ILE A 190 -6.52 -31.82 7.09
N GLU A 191 -6.74 -32.01 8.37
CA GLU A 191 -7.78 -32.89 8.90
C GLU A 191 -9.04 -32.05 9.22
N CYS A 192 -10.23 -32.44 8.75
CA CYS A 192 -11.48 -31.77 9.15
C CYS A 192 -11.86 -32.20 10.56
N ASP A 193 -11.93 -31.25 11.49
CA ASP A 193 -12.33 -31.50 12.89
C ASP A 193 -13.78 -32.02 13.02
N GLY A 194 -14.63 -31.81 12.01
CA GLY A 194 -16.04 -32.26 11.98
C GLY A 194 -16.19 -33.75 11.68
N CYS A 195 -15.63 -34.22 10.56
CA CYS A 195 -15.77 -35.59 10.07
C CYS A 195 -14.49 -36.45 10.16
N GLY A 196 -13.36 -35.86 10.54
CA GLY A 196 -12.04 -36.50 10.59
C GLY A 196 -11.43 -36.81 9.22
N ALA A 197 -12.01 -36.30 8.13
CA ALA A 197 -11.47 -36.52 6.78
C ALA A 197 -10.10 -35.87 6.63
N TYR A 198 -9.16 -36.59 6.01
CA TYR A 198 -7.86 -36.08 5.61
C TYR A 198 -7.99 -35.46 4.23
N LEU A 199 -7.65 -34.18 4.11
CA LEU A 199 -7.81 -33.38 2.91
C LEU A 199 -6.46 -32.93 2.39
N LYS A 200 -6.30 -32.92 1.06
CA LYS A 200 -5.31 -32.11 0.37
C LYS A 200 -5.97 -30.84 -0.10
N VAL A 201 -5.47 -29.71 0.35
CA VAL A 201 -5.98 -28.39 -0.02
C VAL A 201 -4.95 -27.70 -0.88
N THR A 202 -5.38 -27.23 -2.04
CA THR A 202 -4.55 -26.45 -2.98
C THR A 202 -5.15 -25.07 -3.13
N TRP A 203 -4.29 -24.07 -3.27
CA TRP A 203 -4.71 -22.69 -3.47
C TRP A 203 -3.95 -22.02 -4.61
N SER A 204 -4.58 -21.01 -5.20
CA SER A 204 -3.99 -20.03 -6.11
C SER A 204 -4.54 -18.63 -5.81
N ASP A 205 -3.89 -17.61 -6.37
CA ASP A 205 -4.23 -16.21 -6.19
C ASP A 205 -4.42 -15.83 -4.71
N TRP A 206 -3.44 -16.23 -3.90
CA TRP A 206 -3.41 -15.97 -2.46
C TRP A 206 -4.65 -16.53 -1.72
N GLY A 207 -5.17 -17.66 -2.22
CA GLY A 207 -6.31 -18.38 -1.69
C GLY A 207 -7.67 -17.74 -1.97
N GLU A 208 -7.77 -16.87 -2.96
CA GLU A 208 -9.07 -16.57 -3.59
C GLU A 208 -9.65 -17.84 -4.22
N ASP A 209 -8.81 -18.59 -4.93
CA ASP A 209 -9.14 -19.90 -5.47
C ASP A 209 -8.64 -20.99 -4.52
N ILE A 210 -9.57 -21.76 -3.95
CA ILE A 210 -9.26 -22.87 -3.05
C ILE A 210 -10.01 -24.13 -3.45
N GLU A 211 -9.27 -25.22 -3.58
CA GLU A 211 -9.79 -26.55 -3.88
C GLU A 211 -9.36 -27.52 -2.77
N ALA A 212 -10.29 -28.37 -2.32
CA ALA A 212 -10.04 -29.37 -1.31
C ALA A 212 -10.45 -30.77 -1.81
N GLU A 213 -9.50 -31.70 -1.82
CA GLU A 213 -9.69 -33.09 -2.22
C GLU A 213 -9.60 -34.00 -0.98
N ILE A 214 -10.51 -34.96 -0.84
CA ILE A 214 -10.45 -35.96 0.24
C ILE A 214 -9.42 -37.03 -0.13
N LEU A 215 -8.37 -37.14 0.68
CA LEU A 215 -7.36 -38.21 0.58
C LEU A 215 -7.80 -39.49 1.31
N GLY A 216 -8.65 -39.35 2.32
CA GLY A 216 -9.17 -40.47 3.08
C GLY A 216 -10.05 -40.04 4.24
N VAL A 217 -10.73 -41.00 4.85
CA VAL A 217 -11.59 -40.78 6.01
C VAL A 217 -11.19 -41.68 7.18
N PRO A 218 -11.63 -41.37 8.42
CA PRO A 218 -11.35 -42.22 9.56
C PRO A 218 -11.84 -43.66 9.32
N PRO A 219 -11.19 -44.66 9.95
CA PRO A 219 -11.58 -46.05 9.77
C PRO A 219 -13.04 -46.26 10.15
N ILE A 220 -13.78 -46.98 9.31
CA ILE A 220 -15.20 -47.20 9.54
C ILE A 220 -15.41 -48.49 10.31
N GLU A 221 -16.29 -48.40 11.31
CA GLU A 221 -16.72 -49.52 12.13
C GLU A 221 -17.96 -50.19 11.52
N PHE A 222 -17.89 -51.50 11.27
CA PHE A 222 -19.06 -52.29 10.91
C PHE A 222 -19.07 -53.63 11.64
N ARG A 223 -20.20 -54.32 11.61
CA ARG A 223 -20.37 -55.62 12.29
C ARG A 223 -20.40 -56.75 11.29
N CYS A 224 -19.66 -57.81 11.59
CA CYS A 224 -19.78 -59.07 10.87
C CYS A 224 -21.25 -59.56 10.92
N PRO A 225 -21.91 -59.83 9.78
CA PRO A 225 -23.31 -60.26 9.76
C PRO A 225 -23.53 -61.63 10.43
N ILE A 226 -22.48 -62.45 10.52
CA ILE A 226 -22.53 -63.81 11.09
C ILE A 226 -22.30 -63.79 12.60
N CYS A 227 -21.12 -63.35 13.06
CA CYS A 227 -20.75 -63.43 14.48
C CYS A 227 -20.92 -62.12 15.26
N ARG A 228 -21.30 -61.03 14.59
CA ARG A 228 -21.55 -59.71 15.17
C ARG A 228 -20.32 -59.04 15.83
N CYS A 229 -19.11 -59.57 15.61
CA CYS A 229 -17.89 -58.89 16.04
C CYS A 229 -17.71 -57.58 15.26
N VAL A 230 -17.03 -56.62 15.89
CA VAL A 230 -16.69 -55.34 15.30
C VAL A 230 -15.47 -55.52 14.38
N LEU A 231 -15.55 -54.94 13.19
CA LEU A 231 -14.49 -54.90 12.18
C LEU A 231 -14.24 -53.43 11.81
N TYR A 232 -13.00 -53.14 11.38
CA TYR A 232 -12.56 -51.82 10.96
C TYR A 232 -12.01 -51.89 9.55
N MET A 233 -12.32 -50.88 8.74
CA MET A 233 -11.81 -50.74 7.37
C MET A 233 -11.37 -49.30 7.12
N HIS A 234 -10.22 -49.14 6.49
CA HIS A 234 -9.75 -47.86 5.98
C HIS A 234 -10.31 -47.62 4.58
N ILE A 235 -10.77 -46.39 4.32
CA ILE A 235 -11.33 -45.99 3.03
C ILE A 235 -10.50 -44.85 2.45
N GLU A 236 -9.98 -45.07 1.25
CA GLU A 236 -9.12 -44.14 0.49
C GLU A 236 -9.80 -43.64 -0.81
N GLU A 237 -11.02 -44.12 -1.10
CA GLU A 237 -11.82 -43.74 -2.26
C GLU A 237 -13.30 -43.58 -1.88
N GLU A 238 -13.99 -42.63 -2.51
CA GLU A 238 -15.40 -42.29 -2.22
C GLU A 238 -16.33 -43.51 -2.33
N ASN A 239 -16.12 -44.34 -3.35
CA ASN A 239 -16.91 -45.52 -3.65
C ASN A 239 -15.96 -46.67 -3.95
N GLY A 240 -16.21 -47.84 -3.36
CA GLY A 240 -15.31 -48.97 -3.54
C GLY A 240 -15.85 -50.29 -3.02
N ARG A 241 -15.03 -51.33 -3.16
CA ARG A 241 -15.29 -52.67 -2.63
C ARG A 241 -14.00 -53.30 -2.15
N ASN A 242 -14.10 -54.04 -1.04
CA ASN A 242 -12.96 -54.76 -0.48
C ASN A 242 -13.41 -56.06 0.18
N ASP A 243 -12.57 -57.08 0.07
CA ASP A 243 -12.81 -58.38 0.69
C ASP A 243 -12.12 -58.43 2.06
N ILE A 244 -12.88 -58.77 3.10
CA ILE A 244 -12.42 -58.76 4.49
C ILE A 244 -12.69 -60.11 5.17
N ASP A 245 -11.66 -60.63 5.81
CA ASP A 245 -11.73 -61.83 6.65
C ASP A 245 -12.16 -61.50 8.08
N CYS A 246 -13.29 -62.06 8.51
CA CYS A 246 -13.70 -62.01 9.90
C CYS A 246 -12.88 -63.01 10.75
N ARG A 247 -11.84 -62.53 11.43
CA ARG A 247 -10.94 -63.36 12.28
C ARG A 247 -11.60 -64.10 13.45
N VAL A 248 -12.87 -63.83 13.75
CA VAL A 248 -13.61 -64.46 14.87
C VAL A 248 -14.39 -65.69 14.42
N CYS A 249 -14.96 -65.66 13.21
CA CYS A 249 -15.77 -66.76 12.67
C CYS A 249 -15.27 -67.29 11.33
N ASP A 250 -14.11 -66.82 10.88
CA ASP A 250 -13.47 -67.14 9.61
C ASP A 250 -14.39 -66.93 8.40
N ALA A 251 -15.32 -65.98 8.49
CA ALA A 251 -16.21 -65.63 7.39
C ALA A 251 -15.52 -64.69 6.40
N TYR A 252 -15.64 -64.99 5.10
CA TYR A 252 -15.20 -64.13 4.01
C TYR A 252 -16.33 -63.15 3.67
N LEU A 253 -16.05 -61.84 3.73
CA LEU A 253 -17.06 -60.80 3.54
C LEU A 253 -16.65 -59.90 2.37
N GLU A 254 -17.54 -59.66 1.42
CA GLU A 254 -17.42 -58.53 0.49
C GLU A 254 -18.04 -57.30 1.17
N VAL A 255 -17.27 -56.22 1.31
CA VAL A 255 -17.74 -54.95 1.85
C VAL A 255 -17.74 -53.93 0.73
N ALA A 256 -18.91 -53.45 0.35
CA ALA A 256 -19.09 -52.36 -0.58
C ALA A 256 -19.44 -51.09 0.19
N TRP A 257 -18.92 -49.95 -0.27
CA TRP A 257 -19.24 -48.65 0.31
C TRP A 257 -19.50 -47.59 -0.75
N SER A 258 -20.29 -46.59 -0.35
CA SER A 258 -20.46 -45.33 -1.07
C SER A 258 -20.43 -44.15 -0.12
N ASP A 259 -20.22 -42.96 -0.69
CA ASP A 259 -20.17 -41.68 0.04
C ASP A 259 -19.20 -41.72 1.22
N TRP A 260 -17.96 -42.15 0.96
CA TRP A 260 -16.91 -42.30 1.98
C TRP A 260 -17.36 -43.17 3.17
N GLY A 261 -18.19 -44.17 2.87
CA GLY A 261 -18.68 -45.20 3.78
C GLY A 261 -19.72 -44.74 4.80
N GLU A 262 -20.48 -43.69 4.48
CA GLU A 262 -21.79 -43.46 5.12
C GLU A 262 -22.75 -44.62 4.83
N ASP A 263 -22.69 -45.15 3.62
CA ASP A 263 -23.44 -46.32 3.19
C ASP A 263 -22.50 -47.52 3.08
N ILE A 264 -22.73 -48.54 3.90
CA ILE A 264 -21.98 -49.80 3.88
C ILE A 264 -22.91 -50.97 3.65
N GLU A 265 -22.60 -51.77 2.64
CA GLU A 265 -23.21 -53.07 2.39
C GLU A 265 -22.19 -54.16 2.70
N VAL A 266 -22.57 -55.12 3.56
CA VAL A 266 -21.71 -56.25 3.94
C VAL A 266 -22.37 -57.54 3.50
N ILE A 267 -21.77 -58.21 2.51
CA ILE A 267 -22.29 -59.44 1.92
C ILE A 267 -21.39 -60.61 2.36
N PRO A 268 -21.90 -61.59 3.12
CA PRO A 268 -21.15 -62.80 3.39
C PRO A 268 -21.01 -63.61 2.09
N LEU A 269 -19.77 -63.86 1.68
CA LEU A 269 -19.47 -64.73 0.55
C LEU A 269 -19.54 -66.18 1.08
N GLU A 270 -20.54 -66.94 0.63
CA GLU A 270 -20.76 -68.30 1.10
C GLU A 270 -19.51 -69.17 0.89
N TYR A 271 -19.04 -69.82 1.96
CA TYR A 271 -18.12 -70.95 1.85
C TYR A 271 -18.86 -72.13 1.24
N PHE A 272 -18.42 -72.58 0.06
CA PHE A 272 -18.67 -73.93 -0.46
C PHE A 272 -17.80 -74.97 0.27
#